data_AF-A0A5E4I369-F1
#
_entry.id   AF-A0A5E4I369-F1
#
_cell.length_a   1.000
_cell.length_b   1.000
_cell.length_c   1.000
_cell.angle_alpha   90.00
_cell.angle_beta   90.00
_cell.angle_gamma   90.00
#
_symmetry.space_group_name_H-M   'P 1'
#
loop_
_entity.id
_entity.type
_entity.pdbx_description
1 polymer ?
#
loop_
_entity_poly.entity_id
_entity_poly.type
_entity_poly.pdbx_seq_one_letter_code
_entity_poly.pdbx_strand_id
1 'polypeptide(L)'
;MNEQKFIEHLKLHIKKRGNGSELTHKIYLGVAREFETFLQGREPTPELVSSYVVHIIDTHKNNGQQPKLGGLRHYLRFVGWEDTKVKELVPIPKPVNTKTEDDILTPEEIQKMYNATKDEPVKNAMLKCFYPSALRKSEFMALNIDDLREADGIVIIKNGKGMDGQPEEISPQKEFWVAVREYLKVRPQPKPGHENALFIQPRNLTRITNDSIRRWISEAQINAGVHLDKRVTAHWFRASVITHMHNNGASDSHIMELSRHKSHKALETYIRPNRKQKRENVDRFVPTITETKIETQKPQQEQPQVMYAKPQEPVTTQPQVQGQQGFFELLKQGLITPQQYQELVMNSNHQTSQKAHTKPFDPNYG
;
A
#
# COMPACT_ATOMS: atom_id res chain seq x y z
N MET A 1 1.03 37.80 -8.77
CA MET A 1 -0.12 37.34 -7.94
C MET A 1 0.41 37.09 -6.52
N ASN A 2 -0.27 37.52 -5.45
CA ASN A 2 0.18 37.19 -4.08
C ASN A 2 0.18 35.65 -3.93
N GLU A 3 1.25 35.08 -3.38
CA GLU A 3 1.44 33.63 -3.14
C GLU A 3 0.20 32.98 -2.52
N GLN A 4 -0.46 33.68 -1.60
CA GLN A 4 -1.65 33.15 -0.93
C GLN A 4 -2.84 32.97 -1.89
N LYS A 5 -3.05 33.91 -2.82
CA LYS A 5 -4.07 33.80 -3.88
C LYS A 5 -3.70 32.72 -4.90
N PHE A 6 -2.42 32.57 -5.22
CA PHE A 6 -1.92 31.49 -6.08
C PHE A 6 -2.27 30.12 -5.50
N ILE A 7 -1.97 29.91 -4.21
CA ILE A 7 -2.22 28.65 -3.51
C ILE A 7 -3.71 28.33 -3.40
N GLU A 8 -4.56 29.34 -3.15
CA GLU A 8 -6.01 29.13 -3.11
C GLU A 8 -6.57 28.72 -4.48
N HIS A 9 -6.12 29.36 -5.56
CA HIS A 9 -6.51 29.00 -6.92
C HIS A 9 -6.02 27.61 -7.33
N LEU A 10 -4.79 27.24 -6.97
CA LEU A 10 -4.26 25.90 -7.20
C LEU A 10 -5.04 24.84 -6.40
N LYS A 11 -5.40 25.14 -5.14
CA LYS A 11 -6.24 24.26 -4.33
C LYS A 11 -7.61 24.04 -4.98
N LEU A 12 -8.23 25.09 -5.51
CA LEU A 12 -9.49 24.99 -6.24
C LEU A 12 -9.32 24.18 -7.54
N HIS A 13 -8.23 24.38 -8.28
CA HIS A 13 -7.90 23.62 -9.48
C HIS A 13 -7.76 22.11 -9.19
N ILE A 14 -7.05 21.75 -8.12
CA ILE A 14 -6.89 20.36 -7.70
C ILE A 14 -8.24 19.75 -7.31
N LYS A 15 -9.07 20.48 -6.54
CA LYS A 15 -10.42 20.04 -6.16
C LYS A 15 -11.33 19.83 -7.37
N LYS A 16 -11.36 20.77 -8.32
CA LYS A 16 -12.20 20.68 -9.53
C LYS A 16 -11.88 19.46 -10.40
N ARG A 17 -10.63 18.98 -10.37
CA ARG A 17 -10.20 17.78 -11.09
C ARG A 17 -10.44 16.47 -10.35
N GLY A 18 -11.12 16.49 -9.19
CA GLY A 18 -11.64 15.29 -8.52
C GLY A 18 -10.60 14.34 -7.94
N ASN A 19 -9.32 14.73 -7.91
CA ASN A 19 -8.24 13.78 -7.62
C ASN A 19 -7.69 13.94 -6.21
N GLY A 20 -7.98 12.95 -5.36
CA GLY A 20 -7.20 12.67 -4.15
C GLY A 20 -7.84 13.07 -2.83
N SER A 21 -7.36 12.42 -1.77
CA SER A 21 -7.72 12.74 -0.38
C SER A 21 -7.18 14.11 0.05
N GLU A 22 -7.64 14.67 1.17
CA GLU A 22 -7.07 15.90 1.72
C GLU A 22 -5.55 15.82 1.93
N LEU A 23 -5.03 14.65 2.29
CA LEU A 23 -3.60 14.40 2.40
C LEU A 23 -2.90 14.54 1.04
N THR A 24 -3.51 14.01 -0.02
CA THR A 24 -3.02 14.15 -1.38
C THR A 24 -2.97 15.63 -1.79
N HIS A 25 -4.00 16.41 -1.47
CA HIS A 25 -4.01 17.85 -1.72
C HIS A 25 -2.89 18.57 -0.96
N LYS A 26 -2.68 18.22 0.32
CA LYS A 26 -1.56 18.78 1.11
C LYS A 26 -0.20 18.48 0.47
N ILE A 27 0.01 17.25 -0.01
CA ILE A 27 1.26 16.88 -0.71
C ILE A 27 1.42 17.70 -2.00
N TYR A 28 0.37 17.80 -2.82
CA TYR A 28 0.44 18.54 -4.08
C TYR A 28 0.73 20.02 -3.87
N LEU A 29 0.12 20.64 -2.85
CA LEU A 29 0.41 22.02 -2.47
C LEU A 29 1.84 22.19 -1.94
N GLY A 30 2.35 21.21 -1.18
CA GLY A 30 3.74 21.20 -0.73
C GLY A 30 4.72 21.19 -1.91
N VAL A 31 4.50 20.30 -2.88
CA VAL A 31 5.34 20.19 -4.08
C VAL A 31 5.31 21.48 -4.90
N ALA A 32 4.14 22.10 -5.05
CA ALA A 32 4.03 23.37 -5.76
C ALA A 32 4.91 24.45 -5.12
N ARG A 33 4.92 24.55 -3.78
CA ARG A 33 5.79 25.50 -3.06
C ARG A 33 7.27 25.17 -3.19
N GLU A 34 7.63 23.88 -3.08
CA GLU A 34 9.00 23.41 -3.28
C GLU A 34 9.48 23.75 -4.70
N PHE A 35 8.61 23.59 -5.70
CA PHE A 35 8.93 23.90 -7.10
C PHE A 35 9.03 25.40 -7.38
N GLU A 36 8.13 26.23 -6.84
CA GLU A 36 8.25 27.70 -6.91
C GLU A 36 9.57 28.20 -6.30
N THR A 37 9.94 27.63 -5.15
CA THR A 37 11.24 27.89 -4.52
C THR A 37 12.40 27.51 -5.43
N PHE A 38 12.31 26.37 -6.11
CA PHE A 38 13.30 25.91 -7.08
C PHE A 38 13.39 26.82 -8.31
N LEU A 39 12.25 27.35 -8.78
CA LEU A 39 12.19 28.27 -9.91
C LEU A 39 12.83 29.63 -9.58
N GLN A 40 12.79 30.07 -8.32
CA GLN A 40 13.37 31.35 -7.88
C GLN A 40 12.86 32.54 -8.72
N GLY A 41 11.56 32.53 -9.06
CA GLY A 41 10.91 33.56 -9.88
C GLY A 41 11.13 33.43 -11.39
N ARG A 42 11.81 32.38 -11.86
CA ARG A 42 11.92 32.05 -13.29
C ARG A 42 10.65 31.36 -13.78
N GLU A 43 10.31 31.55 -15.05
CA GLU A 43 9.26 30.78 -15.70
C GLU A 43 9.66 29.29 -15.79
N PRO A 44 8.72 28.35 -15.62
CA PRO A 44 9.00 26.93 -15.77
C PRO A 44 9.31 26.64 -17.24
N THR A 45 10.56 26.27 -17.55
CA THR A 45 10.95 25.77 -18.88
C THR A 45 11.03 24.23 -18.89
N PRO A 46 10.99 23.56 -20.05
CA PRO A 46 11.14 22.10 -20.12
C PRO A 46 12.39 21.58 -19.42
N GLU A 47 13.49 22.33 -19.46
CA GLU A 47 14.78 21.98 -18.86
C GLU A 47 14.72 22.07 -17.33
N LEU A 48 14.08 23.12 -16.79
CA LEU A 48 13.88 23.29 -15.35
C LEU A 48 12.92 22.24 -14.80
N VAL A 49 11.85 21.93 -15.54
CA VAL A 49 10.92 20.84 -15.18
C VAL A 49 11.64 19.51 -15.15
N SER A 50 12.41 19.19 -16.19
CA SER A 50 13.17 17.93 -16.27
C SER A 50 14.19 17.81 -15.14
N SER A 51 14.91 18.90 -14.84
CA SER A 51 15.85 18.96 -13.72
C SER A 51 15.15 18.71 -12.37
N TYR A 52 13.95 19.25 -12.17
CA TYR A 52 13.20 19.04 -10.94
C TYR A 52 12.58 17.63 -10.86
N VAL A 53 12.18 17.04 -11.99
CA VAL A 53 11.77 15.63 -12.05
C VAL A 53 12.91 14.71 -11.61
N VAL A 54 14.13 14.96 -12.10
CA VAL A 54 15.32 14.24 -11.68
C VAL A 54 15.55 14.40 -10.18
N HIS A 55 15.48 15.64 -9.67
CA HIS A 55 15.59 15.90 -8.24
C HIS A 55 14.59 15.08 -7.42
N ILE A 56 13.32 14.98 -7.85
CA ILE A 56 12.32 14.14 -7.16
C ILE A 56 12.70 12.65 -7.21
N ILE A 57 13.20 12.16 -8.34
CA ILE A 57 13.57 10.76 -8.52
C ILE A 57 14.76 10.39 -7.62
N ASP A 58 15.78 11.26 -7.55
CA ASP A 58 17.01 11.02 -6.78
C ASP A 58 16.78 11.13 -5.27
N THR A 59 15.89 12.02 -4.84
CA THR A 59 15.65 12.28 -3.40
C THR A 59 14.64 11.35 -2.75
N HIS A 60 13.79 10.67 -3.54
CA HIS A 60 12.67 9.92 -3.00
C HIS A 60 12.62 8.47 -3.50
N LYS A 61 12.22 7.54 -2.63
CA LYS A 61 11.88 6.16 -3.02
C LYS A 61 10.63 6.14 -3.90
N ASN A 62 10.49 5.13 -4.77
CA ASN A 62 9.42 5.01 -5.79
C ASN A 62 8.01 5.39 -5.32
N ASN A 63 7.58 4.90 -4.16
CA ASN A 63 6.24 5.19 -3.64
C ASN A 63 6.06 6.66 -3.20
N GLY A 64 7.14 7.35 -2.83
CA GLY A 64 7.16 8.77 -2.53
C GLY A 64 7.29 9.67 -3.78
N GLN A 65 7.83 9.15 -4.87
CA GLN A 65 7.97 9.89 -6.14
C GLN A 65 6.60 10.16 -6.78
N GLN A 66 5.71 9.16 -6.85
CA GLN A 66 4.42 9.31 -7.53
C GLN A 66 3.56 10.49 -7.06
N PRO A 67 3.27 10.66 -5.76
CA PRO A 67 2.46 11.79 -5.32
C PRO A 67 3.17 13.13 -5.56
N LYS A 68 4.51 13.17 -5.54
CA LYS A 68 5.27 14.38 -5.85
C LYS A 68 5.19 14.75 -7.34
N LEU A 69 5.46 13.80 -8.22
CA LEU A 69 5.32 13.97 -9.67
C LEU A 69 3.87 14.31 -10.05
N GLY A 70 2.88 13.72 -9.39
CA GLY A 70 1.48 14.09 -9.52
C GLY A 70 1.19 15.55 -9.16
N GLY A 71 1.77 16.02 -8.04
CA GLY A 71 1.70 17.42 -7.62
C GLY A 71 2.30 18.37 -8.66
N LEU A 72 3.48 18.03 -9.18
CA LEU A 72 4.15 18.80 -10.24
C LEU A 72 3.31 18.87 -11.52
N ARG A 73 2.69 17.76 -11.95
CA ARG A 73 1.75 17.78 -13.09
C ARG A 73 0.56 18.72 -12.84
N HIS A 74 0.02 18.74 -11.63
CA HIS A 74 -1.07 19.65 -11.30
C HIS A 74 -0.65 21.11 -11.33
N TYR A 75 0.56 21.42 -10.83
CA TYR A 75 1.15 22.76 -10.91
C TYR A 75 1.31 23.19 -12.38
N LEU A 76 1.94 22.39 -13.23
CA LEU A 76 2.22 22.77 -14.62
C LEU A 76 0.94 23.04 -15.41
N ARG A 77 -0.08 22.21 -15.22
CA ARG A 77 -1.39 22.43 -15.83
C ARG A 77 -2.10 23.67 -15.29
N PHE A 78 -1.87 24.02 -14.03
CA PHE A 78 -2.44 25.21 -13.42
C PHE A 78 -1.83 26.48 -14.02
N VAL A 79 -0.52 26.48 -14.30
CA VAL A 79 0.17 27.58 -15.00
C VAL A 79 0.00 27.55 -16.53
N GLY A 80 -0.92 26.72 -17.05
CA GLY A 80 -1.37 26.77 -18.44
C GLY A 80 -0.70 25.78 -19.40
N TRP A 81 0.13 24.85 -18.92
CA TRP A 81 0.73 23.86 -19.80
C TRP A 81 -0.27 22.82 -20.29
N GLU A 82 -0.13 22.43 -21.56
CA GLU A 82 -0.93 21.37 -22.17
C GLU A 82 -0.70 20.00 -21.50
N ASP A 83 -1.77 19.22 -21.36
CA ASP A 83 -1.70 17.94 -20.64
C ASP A 83 -0.77 16.92 -21.30
N THR A 84 -0.66 16.93 -22.62
CA THR A 84 0.26 16.09 -23.41
C THR A 84 1.71 16.37 -23.03
N LYS A 85 2.14 17.64 -23.12
CA LYS A 85 3.48 18.10 -22.74
C LYS A 85 3.81 17.82 -21.27
N VAL A 86 2.84 18.01 -20.37
CA VAL A 86 3.01 17.71 -18.94
C VAL A 86 3.22 16.21 -18.71
N LYS A 87 2.49 15.33 -19.41
CA LYS A 87 2.64 13.88 -19.27
C LYS A 87 3.98 13.38 -19.79
N GLU A 88 4.46 13.96 -20.87
CA GLU A 88 5.76 13.66 -21.50
C GLU A 88 6.92 14.04 -20.58
N LEU A 89 6.95 15.28 -20.09
CA LEU A 89 8.07 15.79 -19.29
C LEU A 89 8.08 15.31 -17.84
N VAL A 90 6.93 14.93 -17.30
CA VAL A 90 6.79 14.47 -15.92
C VAL A 90 6.24 13.04 -15.92
N PRO A 91 7.01 12.02 -16.30
CA PRO A 91 6.54 10.63 -16.28
C PRO A 91 6.27 10.20 -14.84
N ILE A 92 5.09 9.60 -14.58
CA ILE A 92 4.78 9.01 -13.27
C ILE A 92 5.12 7.52 -13.38
N PRO A 93 6.06 7.01 -12.55
CA PRO A 93 6.47 5.62 -12.65
C PRO A 93 5.30 4.72 -12.29
N LYS A 94 5.18 3.55 -12.94
CA LYS A 94 4.22 2.54 -12.49
C LYS A 94 4.60 2.06 -11.07
N PRO A 95 3.61 1.76 -10.22
CA PRO A 95 3.91 1.22 -8.90
C PRO A 95 4.60 -0.14 -9.10
N VAL A 96 5.84 -0.26 -8.65
CA VAL A 96 6.52 -1.55 -8.53
C VAL A 96 5.90 -2.25 -7.34
N ASN A 97 5.29 -3.42 -7.55
CA ASN A 97 4.68 -4.17 -6.46
C ASN A 97 5.80 -4.85 -5.64
N THR A 98 6.37 -4.12 -4.70
CA THR A 98 7.47 -4.59 -3.84
C THR A 98 6.97 -5.39 -2.64
N LYS A 99 5.66 -5.64 -2.53
CA LYS A 99 5.07 -6.27 -1.35
C LYS A 99 5.22 -7.78 -1.42
N THR A 100 5.87 -8.36 -0.42
CA THR A 100 6.11 -9.82 -0.33
C THR A 100 5.13 -10.47 0.64
N GLU A 101 5.17 -11.79 0.74
CA GLU A 101 4.46 -12.56 1.77
C GLU A 101 4.89 -12.16 3.19
N ASP A 102 6.07 -11.57 3.34
CA ASP A 102 6.55 -11.10 4.64
C ASP A 102 5.86 -9.81 5.11
N ASP A 103 4.96 -9.22 4.30
CA ASP A 103 4.18 -8.02 4.65
C ASP A 103 2.77 -8.35 5.19
N ILE A 104 2.58 -9.56 5.72
CA ILE A 104 1.37 -10.01 6.41
C ILE A 104 1.73 -10.74 7.71
N LEU A 105 0.74 -10.89 8.60
CA LEU A 105 0.86 -11.61 9.86
C LEU A 105 0.25 -13.00 9.71
N THR A 106 0.91 -14.03 10.23
CA THR A 106 0.30 -15.36 10.30
C THR A 106 -0.81 -15.42 11.36
N PRO A 107 -1.73 -16.41 11.32
CA PRO A 107 -2.73 -16.59 12.38
C PRO A 107 -2.12 -16.70 13.78
N GLU A 108 -0.98 -17.38 13.90
CA GLU A 108 -0.25 -17.55 15.17
C GLU A 108 0.33 -16.22 15.67
N GLU A 109 0.86 -15.40 14.78
CA GLU A 109 1.37 -14.06 15.12
C GLU A 109 0.26 -13.13 15.59
N ILE A 110 -0.90 -13.16 14.93
CA ILE A 110 -2.09 -12.42 15.37
C ILE A 110 -2.52 -12.88 16.76
N GLN A 111 -2.53 -14.20 17.02
CA GLN A 111 -2.88 -14.73 18.33
C GLN A 111 -1.86 -14.30 19.40
N LYS A 112 -0.56 -14.27 19.10
CA LYS A 112 0.46 -13.72 20.00
C LYS A 112 0.19 -12.25 20.33
N MET A 113 -0.15 -11.43 19.34
CA MET A 113 -0.48 -10.01 19.57
C MET A 113 -1.77 -9.82 20.38
N TYR A 114 -2.79 -10.67 20.19
CA TYR A 114 -3.98 -10.68 21.04
C TYR A 114 -3.64 -11.05 22.48
N ASN A 115 -2.80 -12.06 22.69
CA ASN A 115 -2.40 -12.49 24.03
C ASN A 115 -1.55 -11.42 24.73
N ALA A 116 -0.63 -10.78 24.01
CA ALA A 116 0.22 -9.71 24.54
C ALA A 116 -0.55 -8.45 24.94
N THR A 117 -1.77 -8.27 24.42
CA THR A 117 -2.64 -7.11 24.73
C THR A 117 -3.84 -7.48 25.58
N LYS A 118 -3.95 -8.71 26.10
CA LYS A 118 -5.14 -9.22 26.78
C LYS A 118 -5.57 -8.36 27.98
N ASP A 119 -4.60 -7.81 28.72
CA ASP A 119 -4.81 -6.99 29.92
C ASP A 119 -4.83 -5.48 29.58
N GLU A 120 -4.82 -5.14 28.29
CA GLU A 120 -4.86 -3.78 27.76
C GLU A 120 -6.11 -3.59 26.88
N PRO A 121 -7.31 -3.38 27.48
CA PRO A 121 -8.59 -3.44 26.75
C PRO A 121 -8.65 -2.59 25.49
N VAL A 122 -8.05 -1.39 25.53
CA VAL A 122 -8.01 -0.47 24.38
C VAL A 122 -7.19 -1.04 23.21
N LYS A 123 -6.02 -1.63 23.47
CA LYS A 123 -5.18 -2.22 22.42
C LYS A 123 -5.79 -3.51 21.92
N ASN A 124 -6.30 -4.35 22.81
CA ASN A 124 -6.94 -5.61 22.44
C ASN A 124 -8.15 -5.38 21.54
N ALA A 125 -9.04 -4.47 21.93
CA ALA A 125 -10.20 -4.08 21.13
C ALA A 125 -9.77 -3.51 19.79
N MET A 126 -8.75 -2.63 19.74
CA MET A 126 -8.24 -2.09 18.48
C MET A 126 -7.77 -3.22 17.52
N LEU A 127 -6.98 -4.18 17.99
CA LEU A 127 -6.49 -5.27 17.15
C LEU A 127 -7.64 -6.17 16.66
N LYS A 128 -8.59 -6.49 17.54
CA LYS A 128 -9.79 -7.28 17.21
C LYS A 128 -10.80 -6.51 16.34
N CYS A 129 -10.70 -5.19 16.26
CA CYS A 129 -11.39 -4.41 15.23
C CYS A 129 -10.70 -4.53 13.87
N PHE A 130 -9.37 -4.51 13.82
CA PHE A 130 -8.65 -4.50 12.54
C PHE A 130 -8.72 -5.81 11.76
N TYR A 131 -8.41 -6.93 12.42
CA TYR A 131 -8.20 -8.20 11.72
C TYR A 131 -9.51 -8.82 11.21
N PRO A 132 -10.47 -9.25 12.06
CA PRO A 132 -11.63 -10.00 11.57
C PRO A 132 -12.59 -9.15 10.71
N SER A 133 -12.61 -7.83 10.92
CA SER A 133 -13.49 -6.91 10.16
C SER A 133 -12.83 -6.28 8.93
N ALA A 134 -11.56 -6.63 8.68
CA ALA A 134 -10.74 -6.08 7.61
C ALA A 134 -10.74 -4.52 7.56
N LEU A 135 -10.95 -3.83 8.68
CA LEU A 135 -11.16 -2.37 8.66
C LEU A 135 -9.97 -1.61 8.07
N ARG A 136 -10.25 -0.62 7.22
CA ARG A 136 -9.23 0.37 6.86
C ARG A 136 -8.96 1.24 8.08
N LYS A 137 -7.72 1.72 8.22
CA LYS A 137 -7.34 2.64 9.30
C LYS A 137 -8.25 3.87 9.39
N SER A 138 -8.63 4.46 8.26
CA SER A 138 -9.54 5.60 8.22
C SER A 138 -10.96 5.26 8.65
N GLU A 139 -11.45 4.06 8.30
CA GLU A 139 -12.76 3.56 8.72
C GLU A 139 -12.77 3.36 10.24
N PHE A 140 -11.77 2.64 10.76
CA PHE A 140 -11.60 2.42 12.20
C PHE A 140 -11.54 3.74 12.99
N MET A 141 -10.75 4.72 12.52
CA MET A 141 -10.66 6.02 13.17
C MET A 141 -12.00 6.77 13.17
N ALA A 142 -12.84 6.57 12.15
CA ALA A 142 -14.11 7.27 11.98
C ALA A 142 -15.29 6.64 12.74
N LEU A 143 -15.15 5.40 13.23
CA LEU A 143 -16.21 4.69 13.96
C LEU A 143 -16.75 5.51 15.14
N ASN A 144 -18.07 5.50 15.29
CA ASN A 144 -18.81 6.03 16.41
C ASN A 144 -19.44 4.92 17.24
N ILE A 145 -19.86 5.24 18.47
CA ILE A 145 -20.61 4.31 19.32
C ILE A 145 -21.93 3.95 18.63
N ASP A 146 -22.63 4.93 18.06
CA ASP A 146 -23.91 4.70 17.36
C ASP A 146 -23.78 3.90 16.06
N ASP A 147 -22.55 3.71 15.55
CA ASP A 147 -22.32 2.85 14.39
C ASP A 147 -22.40 1.35 14.76
N LEU A 148 -22.36 1.03 16.06
CA LEU A 148 -22.38 -0.34 16.58
C LEU A 148 -23.81 -0.75 16.94
N ARG A 149 -24.44 -1.55 16.07
CA ARG A 149 -25.74 -2.18 16.31
C ARG A 149 -25.52 -3.58 16.85
N GLU A 150 -25.06 -3.68 18.10
CA GLU A 150 -24.71 -4.96 18.72
C GLU A 150 -25.88 -5.95 18.76
N ALA A 151 -27.11 -5.45 19.00
CA ALA A 151 -28.32 -6.28 19.00
C ALA A 151 -28.57 -6.99 17.65
N ASP A 152 -28.22 -6.32 16.56
CA ASP A 152 -28.34 -6.84 15.19
C ASP A 152 -27.05 -7.55 14.73
N GLY A 153 -25.96 -7.47 15.51
CA GLY A 153 -24.65 -7.97 15.16
C GLY A 153 -23.95 -7.21 14.03
N ILE A 154 -24.34 -5.95 13.79
CA ILE A 154 -23.91 -5.15 12.63
C ILE A 154 -23.10 -3.92 13.06
N VAL A 155 -22.08 -3.58 12.28
CA VAL A 155 -21.36 -2.30 12.37
C VAL A 155 -21.51 -1.53 11.06
N ILE A 156 -21.89 -0.26 11.16
CA ILE A 156 -22.08 0.63 10.00
C ILE A 156 -20.79 1.39 9.69
N ILE A 157 -20.29 1.22 8.47
CA ILE A 157 -19.12 1.89 7.94
C ILE A 157 -19.55 3.02 7.02
N LYS A 158 -19.58 4.24 7.57
CA LYS A 158 -20.06 5.45 6.85
C LYS A 158 -19.11 5.98 5.78
N ASN A 159 -17.82 5.62 5.79
CA ASN A 159 -16.78 6.25 4.96
C ASN A 159 -16.02 5.26 4.04
N GLY A 160 -16.75 4.50 3.22
CA GLY A 160 -16.22 3.62 2.17
C GLY A 160 -15.66 4.37 0.95
N LYS A 161 -14.47 4.96 1.07
CA LYS A 161 -13.68 5.61 -0.01
C LYS A 161 -14.53 6.32 -1.10
N GLY A 162 -15.16 7.43 -0.72
CA GLY A 162 -15.89 8.36 -1.58
C GLY A 162 -16.69 9.32 -0.71
N MET A 163 -16.72 10.61 -1.04
CA MET A 163 -17.56 11.58 -0.31
C MET A 163 -19.06 11.37 -0.57
N ASP A 164 -19.42 10.43 -1.46
CA ASP A 164 -20.78 10.09 -1.90
C ASP A 164 -21.12 8.59 -1.71
N GLY A 165 -20.38 7.85 -0.89
CA GLY A 165 -20.61 6.43 -0.68
C GLY A 165 -21.80 6.17 0.25
N GLN A 166 -22.70 5.26 -0.14
CA GLN A 166 -23.70 4.70 0.78
C GLN A 166 -22.98 4.05 1.98
N PRO A 167 -23.55 4.11 3.20
CA PRO A 167 -23.04 3.37 4.32
C PRO A 167 -22.98 1.87 4.00
N GLU A 168 -21.89 1.22 4.39
CA GLU A 168 -21.71 -0.22 4.21
C GLU A 168 -21.84 -0.93 5.56
N GLU A 169 -22.41 -2.12 5.57
CA GLU A 169 -22.60 -2.90 6.80
C GLU A 169 -21.62 -4.06 6.87
N ILE A 170 -21.15 -4.36 8.07
CA ILE A 170 -20.32 -5.53 8.34
C ILE A 170 -20.86 -6.27 9.55
N SER A 171 -20.64 -7.58 9.59
CA SER A 171 -20.99 -8.43 10.72
C SER A 171 -19.73 -9.03 11.35
N PRO A 172 -19.11 -8.36 12.33
CA PRO A 172 -17.91 -8.86 12.98
C PRO A 172 -18.17 -10.15 13.77
N GLN A 173 -17.12 -10.94 13.96
CA GLN A 173 -17.13 -12.12 14.83
C GLN A 173 -17.38 -11.74 16.31
N LYS A 174 -17.83 -12.70 17.12
CA LYS A 174 -18.17 -12.51 18.54
C LYS A 174 -17.05 -11.85 19.35
N GLU A 175 -15.81 -12.19 19.07
CA GLU A 175 -14.63 -11.68 19.76
C GLU A 175 -14.45 -10.16 19.60
N PHE A 176 -14.92 -9.59 18.50
CA PHE A 176 -14.97 -8.14 18.30
C PHE A 176 -15.85 -7.50 19.38
N TRP A 177 -17.09 -7.97 19.50
CA TRP A 177 -18.09 -7.43 20.42
C TRP A 177 -17.67 -7.57 21.88
N VAL A 178 -17.09 -8.72 22.25
CA VAL A 178 -16.53 -8.93 23.58
C VAL A 178 -15.44 -7.89 23.88
N ALA A 179 -14.45 -7.73 22.99
CA ALA A 179 -13.35 -6.82 23.24
C ALA A 179 -13.77 -5.35 23.25
N VAL A 180 -14.70 -4.95 22.36
CA VAL A 180 -15.25 -3.60 22.36
C VAL A 180 -16.00 -3.31 23.66
N ARG A 181 -16.81 -4.25 24.17
CA ARG A 181 -17.49 -4.06 25.47
C ARG A 181 -16.51 -3.90 26.62
N GLU A 182 -15.47 -4.72 26.68
CA GLU A 182 -14.43 -4.57 27.72
C GLU A 182 -13.72 -3.22 27.62
N TYR A 183 -13.44 -2.75 26.40
CA TYR A 183 -12.91 -1.41 26.20
C TYR A 183 -13.88 -0.31 26.65
N LEU A 184 -15.17 -0.41 26.32
CA LEU A 184 -16.17 0.60 26.67
C LEU A 184 -16.30 0.81 28.18
N LYS A 185 -16.08 -0.23 29.01
CA LYS A 185 -16.05 -0.12 30.47
C LYS A 185 -14.93 0.79 30.99
N VAL A 186 -13.81 0.84 30.28
CA VAL A 186 -12.62 1.63 30.65
C VAL A 186 -12.35 2.80 29.69
N ARG A 187 -13.30 3.10 28.80
CA ARG A 187 -13.16 4.14 27.79
C ARG A 187 -13.03 5.51 28.50
N PRO A 188 -11.95 6.28 28.23
CA PRO A 188 -11.78 7.59 28.85
C PRO A 188 -12.95 8.53 28.55
N GLN A 189 -13.28 9.41 29.50
CA GLN A 189 -14.25 10.46 29.26
C GLN A 189 -13.72 11.41 28.17
N PRO A 190 -14.44 11.56 27.04
CA PRO A 190 -13.99 12.38 25.94
C PRO A 190 -14.21 13.87 26.22
N LYS A 191 -13.42 14.72 25.56
CA LYS A 191 -13.67 16.16 25.48
C LYS A 191 -14.94 16.46 24.67
N PRO A 192 -15.53 17.66 24.86
CA PRO A 192 -16.64 18.13 24.03
C PRO A 192 -16.37 17.99 22.54
N GLY A 193 -17.34 17.46 21.79
CA GLY A 193 -17.25 17.20 20.35
C GLY A 193 -16.63 15.85 19.95
N HIS A 194 -16.25 15.01 20.93
CA HIS A 194 -15.70 13.66 20.70
C HIS A 194 -16.49 12.55 21.41
N GLU A 195 -17.65 12.87 21.99
CA GLU A 195 -18.48 12.01 22.82
C GLU A 195 -18.84 10.72 22.10
N ASN A 196 -19.23 10.83 20.84
CA ASN A 196 -19.66 9.70 20.04
C ASN A 196 -18.52 8.90 19.40
N ALA A 197 -17.26 9.37 19.44
CA ALA A 197 -16.16 8.63 18.82
C ALA A 197 -15.92 7.29 19.54
N LEU A 198 -15.91 6.16 18.84
CA LEU A 198 -15.76 4.85 19.50
C LEU A 198 -14.47 4.79 20.30
N PHE A 199 -13.33 5.06 19.66
CA PHE A 199 -12.01 5.06 20.29
C PHE A 199 -11.49 6.46 20.62
N ILE A 200 -11.05 6.64 21.87
CA ILE A 200 -10.49 7.88 22.41
C ILE A 200 -9.00 7.74 22.67
N GLN A 201 -8.22 8.75 22.28
CA GLN A 201 -6.81 8.86 22.62
C GLN A 201 -6.65 9.34 24.07
N PRO A 202 -5.97 8.58 24.95
CA PRO A 202 -5.88 8.91 26.39
C PRO A 202 -5.23 10.26 26.70
N ARG A 203 -4.25 10.68 25.89
CA ARG A 203 -3.47 11.92 26.18
C ARG A 203 -4.28 13.19 26.01
N ASN A 204 -5.09 13.28 24.95
CA ASN A 204 -5.80 14.51 24.60
C ASN A 204 -7.31 14.40 24.81
N LEU A 205 -7.81 13.20 25.12
CA LEU A 205 -9.23 12.86 25.30
C LEU A 205 -10.09 13.18 24.06
N THR A 206 -9.47 13.09 22.87
CA THR A 206 -10.10 13.27 21.57
C THR A 206 -10.25 11.94 20.85
N ARG A 207 -10.98 11.91 19.72
CA ARG A 207 -10.97 10.77 18.79
C ARG A 207 -9.55 10.27 18.52
N ILE A 208 -9.39 8.96 18.42
CA ILE A 208 -8.11 8.32 18.18
C ILE A 208 -7.42 8.83 16.91
N THR A 209 -6.10 8.99 16.99
CA THR A 209 -5.25 9.46 15.89
C THR A 209 -4.49 8.33 15.24
N ASN A 210 -4.05 8.57 14.00
CA ASN A 210 -3.17 7.66 13.26
C ASN A 210 -1.90 7.32 14.05
N ASP A 211 -1.31 8.30 14.73
CA ASP A 211 -0.06 8.09 15.48
C ASP A 211 -0.29 7.26 16.75
N SER A 212 -1.46 7.40 17.38
CA SER A 212 -1.86 6.49 18.48
C SER A 212 -2.00 5.05 18.00
N ILE A 213 -2.67 4.83 16.86
CA ILE A 213 -2.81 3.49 16.27
C ILE A 213 -1.44 2.89 15.95
N ARG A 214 -0.57 3.66 15.29
CA ARG A 214 0.79 3.25 14.94
C ARG A 214 1.59 2.85 16.18
N ARG A 215 1.54 3.68 17.23
CA ARG A 215 2.24 3.43 18.47
C ARG A 215 1.72 2.18 19.17
N TRP A 216 0.39 2.04 19.32
CA TRP A 216 -0.21 0.87 19.96
C TRP A 216 0.03 -0.44 19.20
N ILE A 217 0.03 -0.42 17.86
CA ILE A 217 0.41 -1.60 17.07
C ILE A 217 1.88 -1.93 17.31
N SER A 218 2.77 -0.93 17.33
CA SER A 218 4.20 -1.15 17.59
C SER A 218 4.47 -1.71 18.98
N GLU A 219 3.80 -1.19 20.01
CA GLU A 219 3.89 -1.70 21.39
C GLU A 219 3.40 -3.15 21.45
N ALA A 220 2.24 -3.46 20.85
CA ALA A 220 1.72 -4.83 20.81
C ALA A 220 2.65 -5.79 20.04
N GLN A 221 3.25 -5.31 18.95
CA GLN A 221 4.21 -6.06 18.14
C GLN A 221 5.45 -6.42 18.95
N ILE A 222 6.06 -5.45 19.62
CA ILE A 222 7.26 -5.62 20.44
C ILE A 222 6.96 -6.59 21.60
N ASN A 223 5.86 -6.36 22.32
CA ASN A 223 5.46 -7.20 23.46
C ASN A 223 5.16 -8.66 23.03
N ALA A 224 4.68 -8.87 21.80
CA ALA A 224 4.41 -10.19 21.26
C ALA A 224 5.63 -10.88 20.63
N GLY A 225 6.75 -10.18 20.45
CA GLY A 225 7.94 -10.70 19.77
C GLY A 225 7.71 -11.03 18.30
N VAL A 226 6.90 -10.22 17.59
CA VAL A 226 6.48 -10.45 16.20
C VAL A 226 7.21 -9.50 15.25
N HIS A 227 7.79 -10.00 14.16
CA HIS A 227 8.46 -9.21 13.09
C HIS A 227 9.39 -8.10 13.62
N LEU A 228 10.33 -8.40 14.52
CA LEU A 228 11.14 -7.38 15.21
C LEU A 228 12.10 -6.59 14.29
N ASP A 229 12.32 -7.07 13.06
CA ASP A 229 13.11 -6.44 12.01
C ASP A 229 12.31 -5.48 11.13
N LYS A 230 10.97 -5.53 11.19
CA LYS A 230 10.06 -4.77 10.33
C LYS A 230 8.97 -4.08 11.14
N ARG A 231 8.35 -3.07 10.55
CA ARG A 231 7.24 -2.36 11.19
C ARG A 231 5.90 -2.96 10.78
N VAL A 232 5.18 -3.53 11.74
CA VAL A 232 3.79 -3.95 11.54
C VAL A 232 2.89 -2.71 11.49
N THR A 233 1.93 -2.70 10.56
CA THR A 233 0.99 -1.58 10.40
C THR A 233 -0.45 -2.07 10.31
N ALA A 234 -1.42 -1.17 10.48
CA ALA A 234 -2.85 -1.51 10.31
C ALA A 234 -3.16 -2.15 8.94
N HIS A 235 -2.37 -1.85 7.90
CA HIS A 235 -2.53 -2.45 6.58
C HIS A 235 -2.17 -3.94 6.55
N TRP A 236 -1.24 -4.38 7.41
CA TRP A 236 -0.84 -5.79 7.52
C TRP A 236 -2.02 -6.63 8.01
N PHE A 237 -2.72 -6.22 9.06
CA PHE A 237 -3.91 -6.95 9.55
C PHE A 237 -4.95 -7.16 8.45
N ARG A 238 -5.23 -6.12 7.67
CA ARG A 238 -6.17 -6.21 6.54
C ARG A 238 -5.65 -7.11 5.42
N ALA A 239 -4.38 -7.01 5.06
CA ALA A 239 -3.77 -7.89 4.07
C ALA A 239 -3.74 -9.35 4.54
N SER A 240 -3.54 -9.57 5.85
CA SER A 240 -3.55 -10.88 6.49
C SER A 240 -4.93 -11.50 6.39
N VAL A 241 -6.00 -10.82 6.83
CA VAL A 241 -7.36 -11.41 6.76
C VAL A 241 -7.79 -11.71 5.32
N ILE A 242 -7.51 -10.80 4.37
CA ILE A 242 -7.80 -11.03 2.95
C ILE A 242 -7.06 -12.25 2.43
N THR A 243 -5.75 -12.35 2.71
CA THR A 243 -4.92 -13.47 2.28
C THR A 243 -5.36 -14.77 2.95
N HIS A 244 -5.67 -14.75 4.25
CA HIS A 244 -6.14 -15.94 4.98
C HIS A 244 -7.50 -16.42 4.46
N MET A 245 -8.44 -15.52 4.15
CA MET A 245 -9.72 -15.90 3.55
C MET A 245 -9.54 -16.53 2.18
N HIS A 246 -8.74 -15.90 1.32
CA HIS A 246 -8.39 -16.45 0.01
C HIS A 246 -7.76 -17.83 0.15
N ASN A 247 -6.81 -17.98 1.08
CA ASN A 247 -6.09 -19.22 1.30
C ASN A 247 -6.98 -20.33 1.87
N ASN A 248 -8.03 -19.97 2.61
CA ASN A 248 -9.04 -20.90 3.12
C ASN A 248 -10.14 -21.20 2.08
N GLY A 249 -10.03 -20.69 0.85
CA GLY A 249 -10.92 -20.99 -0.26
C GLY A 249 -12.18 -20.11 -0.34
N ALA A 250 -12.18 -18.95 0.32
CA ALA A 250 -13.27 -17.97 0.13
C ALA A 250 -13.25 -17.44 -1.30
N SER A 251 -14.44 -17.25 -1.89
CA SER A 251 -14.55 -16.65 -3.22
C SER A 251 -14.15 -15.17 -3.19
N ASP A 252 -13.58 -14.69 -4.30
CA ASP A 252 -13.20 -13.28 -4.45
C ASP A 252 -14.36 -12.33 -4.16
N SER A 253 -15.60 -12.71 -4.53
CA SER A 253 -16.80 -11.92 -4.24
C SER A 253 -17.00 -11.71 -2.74
N HIS A 254 -16.91 -12.78 -1.93
CA HIS A 254 -17.04 -12.67 -0.47
C HIS A 254 -15.88 -11.86 0.15
N ILE A 255 -14.67 -12.03 -0.37
CA ILE A 255 -13.51 -11.27 0.12
C ILE A 255 -13.66 -9.79 -0.24
N MET A 256 -14.14 -9.46 -1.43
CA MET A 256 -14.40 -8.08 -1.84
C MET A 256 -15.53 -7.43 -1.05
N GLU A 257 -16.58 -8.18 -0.72
CA GLU A 257 -17.66 -7.73 0.15
C GLU A 257 -17.13 -7.41 1.56
N LEU A 258 -16.47 -8.36 2.23
CA LEU A 258 -15.91 -8.12 3.57
C LEU A 258 -14.88 -7.01 3.56
N SER A 259 -14.00 -6.99 2.57
CA SER A 259 -12.95 -5.99 2.49
C SER A 259 -13.48 -4.66 1.94
N ARG A 260 -14.68 -4.61 1.36
CA ARG A 260 -15.25 -3.38 0.81
C ARG A 260 -14.42 -2.80 -0.34
N HIS A 261 -13.88 -3.68 -1.19
CA HIS A 261 -13.05 -3.29 -2.34
C HIS A 261 -13.92 -2.97 -3.56
N LYS A 262 -13.71 -1.79 -4.16
CA LYS A 262 -14.45 -1.36 -5.36
C LYS A 262 -13.98 -2.03 -6.66
N SER A 263 -12.93 -2.85 -6.63
CA SER A 263 -12.43 -3.56 -7.82
C SER A 263 -11.56 -4.78 -7.48
N HIS A 264 -11.57 -5.79 -8.36
CA HIS A 264 -10.68 -6.95 -8.29
C HIS A 264 -9.19 -6.57 -8.26
N LYS A 265 -8.78 -5.55 -9.03
CA LYS A 265 -7.42 -5.02 -9.00
C LYS A 265 -7.00 -4.53 -7.60
N ALA A 266 -7.94 -3.99 -6.84
CA ALA A 266 -7.68 -3.61 -5.46
C ALA A 266 -7.47 -4.85 -4.58
N LEU A 267 -8.23 -5.93 -4.79
CA LEU A 267 -8.07 -7.22 -4.09
C LEU A 267 -6.71 -7.88 -4.39
N GLU A 268 -6.29 -7.92 -5.66
CA GLU A 268 -4.98 -8.45 -6.09
C GLU A 268 -3.78 -7.77 -5.40
N THR A 269 -3.94 -6.50 -4.99
CA THR A 269 -2.90 -5.77 -4.25
C THR A 269 -2.69 -6.31 -2.82
N TYR A 270 -3.66 -7.07 -2.29
CA TYR A 270 -3.61 -7.65 -0.94
C TYR A 270 -3.26 -9.12 -0.94
N ILE A 271 -3.69 -9.87 -1.95
CA ILE A 271 -3.36 -11.29 -2.08
C ILE A 271 -1.83 -11.42 -2.21
N ARG A 272 -1.21 -12.12 -1.27
CA ARG A 272 0.20 -12.51 -1.34
C ARG A 272 0.27 -13.96 -1.82
N PRO A 273 0.71 -14.20 -3.07
CA PRO A 273 0.69 -15.54 -3.63
C PRO A 273 1.80 -16.42 -3.05
N ASN A 274 1.41 -17.49 -2.35
CA ASN A 274 2.33 -18.51 -1.87
C ASN A 274 2.64 -19.54 -2.96
N ARG A 275 3.93 -19.78 -3.23
CA ARG A 275 4.37 -20.79 -4.22
C ARG A 275 3.91 -22.21 -3.84
N LYS A 276 3.82 -22.53 -2.55
CA LYS A 276 3.35 -23.82 -2.05
C LYS A 276 1.86 -24.05 -2.38
N GLN A 277 1.08 -22.98 -2.36
CA GLN A 277 -0.36 -23.02 -2.52
C GLN A 277 -0.84 -23.13 -3.97
N LYS A 278 -0.03 -22.67 -4.94
CA LYS A 278 -0.32 -22.97 -6.36
C LYS A 278 -0.42 -24.48 -6.62
N ARG A 279 0.37 -25.29 -5.92
CA ARG A 279 0.30 -26.76 -6.01
C ARG A 279 -0.92 -27.32 -5.28
N GLU A 280 -1.16 -26.89 -4.04
CA GLU A 280 -2.31 -27.36 -3.25
C GLU A 280 -3.67 -27.01 -3.89
N ASN A 281 -3.79 -25.87 -4.55
CA ASN A 281 -5.00 -25.50 -5.29
C ASN A 281 -5.19 -26.34 -6.56
N VAL A 282 -4.11 -26.75 -7.23
CA VAL A 282 -4.20 -27.70 -8.35
C VAL A 282 -4.73 -29.03 -7.82
N ASP A 283 -4.18 -29.54 -6.72
CA ASP A 283 -4.63 -30.80 -6.12
C ASP A 283 -6.09 -30.75 -5.61
N ARG A 284 -6.54 -29.57 -5.15
CA ARG A 284 -7.89 -29.38 -4.59
C ARG A 284 -8.97 -29.13 -5.63
N PHE A 285 -8.67 -28.43 -6.72
CA PHE A 285 -9.67 -27.97 -7.69
C PHE A 285 -9.55 -28.62 -9.07
N VAL A 286 -8.42 -29.26 -9.38
CA VAL A 286 -8.28 -30.07 -10.60
C VAL A 286 -8.66 -31.51 -10.24
N PRO A 287 -9.74 -32.07 -10.81
CA PRO A 287 -10.11 -33.45 -10.55
C PRO A 287 -8.98 -34.37 -11.03
N THR A 288 -8.57 -35.32 -10.19
CA THR A 288 -7.66 -36.39 -10.63
C THR A 288 -8.38 -37.24 -11.65
N ILE A 289 -7.96 -37.15 -12.91
CA ILE A 289 -8.45 -38.03 -13.98
C ILE A 289 -7.63 -39.31 -13.90
N THR A 290 -8.20 -40.37 -13.34
CA THR A 290 -7.62 -41.71 -13.41
C THR A 290 -7.88 -42.28 -14.80
N GLU A 291 -6.82 -42.46 -15.59
CA GLU A 291 -6.91 -43.24 -16.82
C GLU A 291 -7.34 -44.66 -16.46
N THR A 292 -8.49 -45.09 -16.98
CA THR A 292 -8.88 -46.50 -16.93
C THR A 292 -7.88 -47.24 -17.80
N LYS A 293 -7.09 -48.15 -17.22
CA LYS A 293 -6.09 -48.94 -17.95
C LYS A 293 -6.76 -49.64 -19.14
N ILE A 294 -6.53 -49.14 -20.35
CA ILE A 294 -6.66 -49.96 -21.55
C ILE A 294 -5.42 -50.85 -21.54
N GLU A 295 -5.66 -52.14 -21.36
CA GLU A 295 -4.63 -53.17 -21.27
C GLU A 295 -4.07 -53.44 -22.69
N THR A 296 -3.17 -52.58 -23.16
CA THR A 296 -2.40 -52.84 -24.37
C THR A 296 -1.11 -53.59 -24.01
N GLN A 297 -1.06 -54.83 -24.46
CA GLN A 297 0.11 -55.71 -24.42
C GLN A 297 1.33 -55.01 -25.05
N LYS A 298 2.48 -55.07 -24.36
CA LYS A 298 3.76 -54.50 -24.80
C LYS A 298 4.32 -55.24 -26.02
N PRO A 299 4.84 -54.52 -27.02
CA PRO A 299 5.99 -54.97 -27.78
C PRO A 299 7.29 -54.30 -27.28
N GLN A 300 8.39 -54.98 -27.55
CA GLN A 300 9.73 -54.82 -26.97
C GLN A 300 10.41 -53.48 -27.28
N GLN A 301 11.24 -53.04 -26.33
CA GLN A 301 12.08 -51.85 -26.42
C GLN A 301 13.33 -52.12 -27.28
N GLU A 302 13.52 -51.35 -28.34
CA GLU A 302 14.84 -51.02 -28.88
C GLU A 302 15.00 -49.50 -28.80
N GLN A 303 16.03 -49.03 -28.08
CA GLN A 303 16.38 -47.61 -27.98
C GLN A 303 17.47 -47.28 -29.02
N PRO A 304 17.26 -46.32 -29.92
CA PRO A 304 18.36 -45.60 -30.57
C PRO A 304 18.82 -44.45 -29.67
N GLN A 305 20.14 -44.36 -29.43
CA GLN A 305 20.77 -43.21 -28.78
C GLN A 305 20.67 -41.97 -29.68
N VAL A 306 20.15 -40.85 -29.16
CA VAL A 306 20.21 -39.54 -29.83
C VAL A 306 20.99 -38.58 -28.94
N MET A 307 22.16 -38.14 -29.43
CA MET A 307 23.00 -37.13 -28.79
C MET A 307 22.42 -35.73 -28.99
N TYR A 308 22.18 -35.00 -27.90
CA TYR A 308 21.86 -33.57 -27.96
C TYR A 308 23.12 -32.73 -27.71
N ALA A 309 23.51 -31.94 -28.71
CA ALA A 309 24.50 -30.88 -28.57
C ALA A 309 23.90 -29.66 -27.85
N LYS A 310 24.67 -29.03 -26.95
CA LYS A 310 24.27 -27.80 -26.23
C LYS A 310 24.27 -26.59 -27.18
N PRO A 311 23.26 -25.69 -27.13
CA PRO A 311 23.32 -24.40 -27.80
C PRO A 311 24.27 -23.43 -27.07
N GLN A 312 25.04 -22.65 -27.82
CA GLN A 312 25.80 -21.50 -27.28
C GLN A 312 24.92 -20.24 -27.32
N GLU A 313 24.96 -19.43 -26.25
CA GLU A 313 24.27 -18.15 -26.17
C GLU A 313 25.11 -17.02 -26.82
N PRO A 314 24.48 -16.08 -27.56
CA PRO A 314 25.18 -14.94 -28.13
C PRO A 314 25.40 -13.82 -27.09
N VAL A 315 26.64 -13.35 -27.00
CA VAL A 315 27.06 -12.20 -26.20
C VAL A 315 26.59 -10.91 -26.88
N THR A 316 25.73 -10.13 -26.23
CA THR A 316 25.38 -8.76 -26.66
C THR A 316 25.98 -7.76 -25.66
N THR A 317 26.96 -6.99 -26.10
CA THR A 317 27.60 -5.91 -25.32
C THR A 317 26.76 -4.63 -25.41
N GLN A 318 26.09 -4.26 -24.32
CA GLN A 318 25.54 -2.91 -24.13
C GLN A 318 26.62 -1.98 -23.51
N PRO A 319 26.71 -0.70 -23.91
CA PRO A 319 27.68 0.23 -23.33
C PRO A 319 27.39 0.47 -21.85
N GLN A 320 28.38 0.25 -21.00
CA GLN A 320 28.33 0.53 -19.57
C GLN A 320 28.52 2.03 -19.33
N VAL A 321 27.41 2.78 -19.19
CA VAL A 321 27.47 4.13 -18.62
C VAL A 321 27.34 3.99 -17.11
N GLN A 322 28.40 4.37 -16.39
CA GLN A 322 28.50 4.21 -14.94
C GLN A 322 27.72 5.32 -14.21
N GLY A 323 26.69 4.89 -13.45
CA GLY A 323 26.10 5.68 -12.37
C GLY A 323 25.04 6.70 -12.76
N GLN A 324 24.24 7.13 -11.77
CA GLN A 324 23.12 8.07 -11.92
C GLN A 324 23.53 9.42 -12.54
N GLN A 325 24.78 9.86 -12.31
CA GLN A 325 25.32 11.09 -12.91
C GLN A 325 25.49 10.96 -14.44
N GLY A 326 25.88 9.79 -14.95
CA GLY A 326 26.04 9.56 -16.39
C GLY A 326 24.69 9.57 -17.13
N PHE A 327 23.64 9.02 -16.52
CA PHE A 327 22.29 9.07 -17.11
C PHE A 327 21.73 10.49 -17.16
N PHE A 328 22.06 11.34 -16.20
CA PHE A 328 21.55 12.72 -16.17
C PHE A 328 22.14 13.57 -17.30
N GLU A 329 23.41 13.35 -17.63
CA GLU A 329 24.08 14.06 -18.72
C GLU A 329 23.47 13.69 -20.08
N LEU A 330 23.08 12.42 -20.28
CA LEU A 330 22.34 11.97 -21.46
C LEU A 330 20.97 12.65 -21.57
N LEU A 331 20.28 12.88 -20.44
CA LEU A 331 18.98 13.56 -20.42
C LEU A 331 19.12 15.04 -20.80
N LYS A 332 20.15 15.73 -20.27
CA LYS A 332 20.45 17.14 -20.64
C LYS A 332 20.78 17.31 -22.12
N GLN A 333 21.48 16.33 -22.70
CA GLN A 333 21.84 16.33 -24.11
C GLN A 333 20.67 15.93 -25.03
N GLY A 334 19.49 15.63 -24.48
CA GLY A 334 18.32 15.17 -25.23
C GLY A 334 18.49 13.78 -25.84
N LEU A 335 19.51 13.02 -25.43
CA LEU A 335 19.81 11.68 -25.95
C LEU A 335 18.90 10.61 -25.36
N ILE A 336 18.32 10.87 -24.19
CA ILE A 336 17.31 10.02 -23.58
C ILE A 336 16.13 10.87 -23.10
N THR A 337 14.94 10.29 -23.14
CA THR A 337 13.72 10.91 -22.60
C THR A 337 13.71 10.83 -21.06
N PRO A 338 12.93 11.70 -20.38
CA PRO A 338 12.69 11.58 -18.94
C PRO A 338 12.20 10.18 -18.51
N GLN A 339 11.43 9.50 -19.38
CA GLN A 339 10.96 8.13 -19.14
C GLN A 339 12.11 7.11 -19.19
N GLN A 340 12.97 7.20 -20.19
CA GLN A 340 14.15 6.32 -20.31
C GLN A 340 15.13 6.55 -19.15
N TYR A 341 15.34 7.81 -18.74
CA TYR A 341 16.13 8.13 -17.54
C TYR A 341 15.55 7.44 -16.30
N GLN A 342 14.25 7.53 -16.11
CA GLN A 342 13.57 6.89 -14.99
C GLN A 342 13.72 5.36 -15.00
N GLU A 343 13.58 4.70 -16.15
CA GLU A 343 13.77 3.26 -16.28
C GLU A 343 15.21 2.83 -15.93
N LEU A 344 16.21 3.59 -16.38
CA LEU A 344 17.64 3.35 -16.09
C LEU A 344 17.95 3.50 -14.58
N VAL A 345 17.39 4.53 -13.93
CA VAL A 345 17.57 4.74 -12.48
C VAL A 345 16.85 3.66 -11.66
N MET A 346 15.66 3.23 -12.08
CA MET A 346 14.91 2.15 -11.41
C MET A 346 15.65 0.82 -11.45
N ASN A 347 16.22 0.46 -12.60
CA ASN A 347 16.95 -0.79 -12.79
C ASN A 347 18.26 -0.83 -11.98
N SER A 348 18.96 0.31 -11.86
CA SER A 348 20.18 0.40 -11.05
C SER A 348 19.89 0.27 -9.55
N ASN A 349 18.83 0.91 -9.04
CA ASN A 349 18.42 0.82 -7.63
C ASN A 349 17.91 -0.58 -7.22
N HIS A 350 17.35 -1.35 -8.17
CA HIS A 350 16.94 -2.74 -7.93
C HIS A 350 18.14 -3.68 -7.68
N GLN A 351 19.26 -3.48 -8.37
CA GLN A 351 20.49 -4.26 -8.15
C GLN A 351 21.13 -3.96 -6.79
N THR A 352 20.96 -2.75 -6.25
CA THR A 352 21.50 -2.38 -4.94
C THR A 352 20.63 -2.88 -3.78
N SER A 353 19.30 -2.92 -3.94
CA SER A 353 18.38 -3.37 -2.89
C SER A 353 18.48 -4.86 -2.57
N GLN A 354 18.85 -5.71 -3.54
CA GLN A 354 19.11 -7.14 -3.28
C GLN A 354 20.36 -7.38 -2.40
N LYS A 355 21.23 -6.38 -2.21
CA LYS A 355 22.45 -6.48 -1.39
C LYS A 355 22.33 -5.88 0.02
N ALA A 356 21.21 -5.21 0.37
CA ALA A 356 21.11 -4.39 1.58
C ALA A 356 20.21 -4.98 2.70
N HIS A 357 19.79 -6.24 2.60
CA HIS A 357 18.94 -6.90 3.62
C HIS A 357 19.73 -7.39 4.85
N THR A 358 20.46 -6.51 5.54
CA THR A 358 21.06 -6.79 6.87
C THR A 358 21.34 -5.48 7.63
N LYS A 359 20.31 -4.74 8.05
CA LYS A 359 20.49 -3.76 9.15
C LYS A 359 19.30 -3.80 10.12
N PRO A 360 19.56 -3.85 11.44
CA PRO A 360 18.51 -3.87 12.46
C PRO A 360 17.79 -2.50 12.54
N PHE A 361 16.52 -2.56 12.93
CA PHE A 361 15.62 -1.43 13.10
C PHE A 361 15.98 -0.59 14.36
N ASP A 362 16.06 0.74 14.21
CA ASP A 362 16.29 1.70 15.30
C ASP A 362 14.94 2.34 15.73
N PRO A 363 14.49 2.15 16.99
CA PRO A 363 13.21 2.64 17.48
C PRO A 363 13.13 4.16 17.71
N ASN A 364 14.20 4.94 17.52
CA ASN A 364 14.23 6.36 17.87
C ASN A 364 14.01 7.37 16.72
N TYR A 365 13.58 6.94 15.53
CA TYR A 365 13.21 7.87 14.44
C TYR A 365 11.70 7.98 14.27
N GLY A 366 11.16 9.15 14.64
CA GLY A 366 9.73 9.49 14.79
C GLY A 366 8.93 9.76 13.52
#